data_AF-A0A924DWL1-F1
#
_entry.id   AF-A0A924DWL1-F1
#
_cell.length_a   1.000
_cell.length_b   1.000
_cell.length_c   1.000
_cell.angle_alpha   90.00
_cell.angle_beta   90.00
_cell.angle_gamma   90.00
#
_symmetry.space_group_name_H-M   'P 1'
#
loop_
_entity.id
_entity.type
_entity.pdbx_description
1 polymer ?
#
loop_
_entity_poly.entity_id
_entity_poly.type
_entity_poly.pdbx_seq_one_letter_code
_entity_poly.pdbx_strand_id
1 'polypeptide(L)'
;MAVTESPQTETWVRPQGRTWNLRAYTMILALVTIAGFFTVLTDGVFLSPRNLANLMRQMSVTGILSVGMLLVIVSGRIDLSLGSLVGLTGGAAAIAFAWLHLGAFGAIGVALALGL
;
A
#
# COMPACT_ATOMS: atom_id res chain seq x y z
N MET A 1 -8.78 -58.58 14.49
CA MET A 1 -8.75 -58.01 13.12
C MET A 1 -7.76 -56.87 13.16
N ALA A 2 -6.49 -57.16 12.86
CA ALA A 2 -5.41 -56.17 12.89
C ALA A 2 -5.44 -55.38 11.58
N VAL A 3 -5.72 -54.08 11.67
CA VAL A 3 -5.59 -53.16 10.55
C VAL A 3 -4.10 -52.86 10.42
N THR A 4 -3.45 -53.46 9.42
CA THR A 4 -2.08 -53.13 9.02
C THR A 4 -2.13 -51.87 8.18
N GLU A 5 -1.89 -50.71 8.79
CA GLU A 5 -1.66 -49.47 8.03
C GLU A 5 -0.25 -49.52 7.43
N SER A 6 -0.17 -49.42 6.10
CA SER A 6 1.10 -49.37 5.38
C SER A 6 1.73 -47.98 5.48
N PRO A 7 3.06 -47.85 5.60
CA PRO A 7 3.71 -46.54 5.70
C PRO A 7 3.64 -45.77 4.37
N GLN A 8 2.91 -44.66 4.35
CA GLN A 8 2.85 -43.72 3.22
C GLN A 8 4.15 -42.90 3.17
N THR A 9 5.20 -43.39 2.51
CA THR A 9 6.44 -42.62 2.27
C THR A 9 6.41 -42.00 0.88
N GLU A 10 5.53 -41.02 0.65
CA GLU A 10 5.60 -40.21 -0.55
C GLU A 10 6.56 -39.03 -0.32
N THR A 11 7.83 -39.20 -0.69
CA THR A 11 8.80 -38.10 -0.72
C THR A 11 8.58 -37.28 -1.98
N TRP A 12 7.55 -36.41 -1.94
CA TRP A 12 7.18 -35.50 -3.01
C TRP A 12 8.22 -34.37 -3.22
N VAL A 13 9.42 -34.70 -3.65
CA VAL A 13 10.40 -33.70 -4.11
C VAL A 13 10.06 -33.37 -5.55
N ARG A 14 9.17 -32.38 -5.74
CA ARG A 14 8.93 -31.80 -7.06
C ARG A 14 10.19 -31.07 -7.52
N PRO A 15 10.75 -31.34 -8.71
CA PRO A 15 11.85 -30.55 -9.23
C PRO A 15 11.36 -29.11 -9.40
N GLN A 16 11.95 -28.20 -8.62
CA GLN A 16 11.62 -26.79 -8.67
C GLN A 16 12.27 -26.20 -9.93
N GLY A 17 11.55 -26.31 -11.05
CA GLY A 17 11.92 -25.64 -12.29
C GLY A 17 12.07 -24.14 -12.04
N ARG A 18 13.13 -23.54 -12.57
CA ARG A 18 13.41 -22.11 -12.47
C ARG A 18 12.35 -21.33 -13.24
N THR A 19 11.23 -21.05 -12.59
CA THR A 19 10.18 -20.19 -13.14
C THR A 19 10.72 -18.78 -13.16
N TRP A 20 11.05 -18.27 -14.34
CA TRP A 20 11.36 -16.87 -14.53
C TRP A 20 10.15 -16.06 -14.04
N ASN A 21 10.34 -15.27 -12.98
CA ASN A 21 9.29 -14.45 -12.36
C ASN A 21 9.00 -13.23 -13.24
N LEU A 22 8.48 -13.47 -14.45
CA LEU A 22 8.20 -12.43 -15.44
C LEU A 22 7.36 -11.30 -14.85
N ARG A 23 6.42 -11.61 -13.96
CA ARG A 23 5.62 -10.63 -13.22
C ARG A 23 6.44 -9.68 -12.35
N ALA A 24 7.46 -10.18 -11.66
CA ALA A 24 8.33 -9.33 -10.84
C ALA A 24 9.14 -8.40 -11.74
N TYR A 25 9.68 -8.93 -12.84
CA TYR A 25 10.43 -8.14 -13.81
C TYR A 25 9.57 -7.08 -14.50
N THR A 26 8.33 -7.38 -14.89
CA THR A 26 7.42 -6.40 -15.49
C THR A 26 7.01 -5.32 -14.50
N MET A 27 6.82 -5.65 -13.22
CA MET A 27 6.48 -4.66 -12.19
C MET A 27 7.65 -3.70 -11.89
N ILE A 28 8.88 -4.23 -11.81
CA ILE A 28 10.08 -3.40 -11.65
C ILE A 28 10.27 -2.51 -12.89
N LEU A 29 10.11 -3.06 -14.09
CA LEU A 29 10.20 -2.29 -15.34
C LEU A 29 9.16 -1.16 -15.40
N ALA A 30 7.91 -1.43 -15.00
CA ALA A 30 6.85 -0.43 -14.94
C ALA A 30 7.20 0.70 -13.95
N LEU A 31 7.70 0.36 -12.76
CA LEU A 31 8.12 1.33 -11.75
C LEU A 31 9.24 2.23 -12.27
N VAL A 32 10.30 1.64 -12.83
CA VAL A 32 11.45 2.39 -13.37
C VAL A 32 11.01 3.28 -14.54
N THR A 33 10.17 2.76 -15.43
CA THR A 33 9.65 3.52 -16.57
C THR A 33 8.86 4.75 -16.11
N ILE A 34 7.90 4.57 -15.19
CA ILE A 34 7.08 5.68 -14.69
C ILE A 34 7.94 6.67 -13.87
N ALA A 35 8.86 6.18 -13.04
CA ALA A 35 9.77 7.03 -12.29
C ALA A 35 10.66 7.87 -13.23
N GLY A 36 11.24 7.25 -14.26
CA GLY A 36 12.03 7.93 -15.28
C GLY A 36 11.21 8.97 -16.05
N PHE A 37 9.99 8.60 -16.46
CA PHE A 37 9.05 9.49 -17.14
C PHE A 37 8.76 10.76 -16.32
N PHE A 38 8.38 10.62 -15.03
CA PHE A 38 8.14 11.78 -14.17
C PHE A 38 9.41 12.55 -13.84
N THR A 39 10.57 11.89 -13.77
CA THR A 39 11.85 12.58 -13.56
C THR A 39 12.16 13.51 -14.74
N VAL A 40 11.94 13.06 -15.98
CA VAL A 40 12.15 13.90 -17.18
C VAL A 40 11.12 15.03 -17.24
N LEU A 41 9.84 14.75 -17.00
CA LEU A 41 8.79 15.78 -17.06
C LEU A 41 8.88 16.84 -15.96
N THR A 42 9.57 16.55 -14.85
CA THR A 42 9.70 17.46 -13.70
C THR A 42 11.11 18.04 -13.56
N ASP A 43 11.95 17.95 -14.60
CA ASP A 43 13.33 18.44 -14.60
C ASP A 43 14.16 17.90 -13.40
N GLY A 44 13.93 16.65 -13.03
CA GLY A 44 14.61 15.97 -11.92
C GLY A 44 14.00 16.20 -10.53
N VAL A 45 12.96 17.04 -10.40
CA VAL A 45 12.32 17.34 -9.10
C VAL A 45 11.70 16.08 -8.47
N PHE A 46 11.16 15.16 -9.27
CA PHE A 46 10.59 13.90 -8.79
C PHE A 46 11.58 13.05 -7.97
N LEU A 47 12.84 12.93 -8.41
CA LEU A 47 13.89 12.19 -7.68
C LEU A 47 14.74 13.07 -6.76
N SER A 48 14.34 14.32 -6.55
CA SER A 48 15.06 15.19 -5.61
C SER A 48 15.08 14.59 -4.20
N PRO A 49 16.17 14.79 -3.41
CA PRO A 49 16.25 14.28 -2.04
C PRO A 49 15.09 14.73 -1.16
N ARG A 50 14.57 15.94 -1.40
CA ARG A 50 13.40 16.48 -0.70
C ARG A 50 12.14 15.68 -1.02
N ASN A 51 11.85 15.42 -2.30
CA ASN A 51 10.67 14.67 -2.69
C ASN A 51 10.77 13.21 -2.23
N LEU A 52 11.94 12.58 -2.37
CA LEU A 52 12.17 11.22 -1.88
C LEU A 52 12.01 11.13 -0.35
N ALA A 53 12.56 12.07 0.40
CA ALA A 53 12.38 12.13 1.86
C ALA A 53 10.91 12.33 2.25
N ASN A 54 10.16 13.15 1.51
CA ASN A 54 8.73 13.35 1.73
C ASN A 54 7.93 12.06 1.44
N LEU A 55 8.23 11.39 0.34
CA LEU A 55 7.60 10.12 -0.03
C LEU A 55 7.88 9.02 1.02
N MET A 56 9.14 8.88 1.44
CA MET A 56 9.51 7.93 2.49
C MET A 56 8.83 8.24 3.82
N ARG A 57 8.70 9.52 4.17
CA ARG A 57 7.96 9.94 5.37
C ARG A 57 6.49 9.57 5.30
N GLN A 58 5.83 9.83 4.17
CA GLN A 58 4.43 9.47 3.96
C GLN A 58 4.23 7.95 4.05
N MET A 59 5.10 7.17 3.39
CA MET A 59 5.07 5.70 3.45
C MET A 59 5.35 5.18 4.88
N SER A 60 6.22 5.85 5.64
CA SER A 60 6.49 5.49 7.03
C SER A 60 5.27 5.69 7.92
N VAL A 61 4.55 6.82 7.76
CA VAL A 61 3.30 7.08 8.50
C VAL A 61 2.27 6.00 8.19
N THR A 62 2.04 5.69 6.92
CA THR A 62 1.12 4.60 6.53
C THR A 62 1.58 3.24 7.06
N GLY A 63 2.88 2.94 7.00
CA GLY A 63 3.44 1.68 7.51
C GLY A 63 3.23 1.50 9.01
N ILE A 64 3.47 2.54 9.81
CA ILE A 64 3.21 2.51 11.26
C ILE A 64 1.73 2.29 11.54
N LEU A 65 0.84 2.97 10.82
CA LEU A 65 -0.61 2.78 10.94
C LEU A 65 -1.03 1.35 10.58
N SER A 66 -0.44 0.76 9.53
CA SER A 66 -0.72 -0.63 9.13
C SER A 66 -0.28 -1.65 10.17
N VAL A 67 0.83 -1.42 10.87
CA VAL A 67 1.23 -2.27 12.01
C VAL A 67 0.20 -2.18 13.14
N GLY A 68 -0.38 -1.00 13.38
CA GLY A 68 -1.51 -0.84 14.30
C GLY A 68 -2.72 -1.70 13.91
N MET A 69 -3.13 -1.67 12.63
CA MET A 69 -4.20 -2.56 12.13
C MET A 69 -3.85 -4.05 12.22
N LEU A 70 -2.58 -4.43 12.04
CA LEU A 70 -2.13 -5.82 12.18
C LEU A 70 -2.39 -6.36 13.59
N LEU A 71 -2.10 -5.59 14.64
CA LEU A 71 -2.37 -5.98 16.03
C LEU A 71 -3.87 -6.19 16.32
N VAL A 72 -4.71 -5.39 15.68
CA VAL A 72 -6.17 -5.49 15.81
C VAL A 72 -6.71 -6.76 15.15
N ILE A 73 -6.25 -7.06 13.92
CA ILE A 73 -6.61 -8.29 13.19
C ILE A 73 -6.19 -9.54 13.98
N VAL A 74 -4.97 -9.55 14.55
CA VAL A 74 -4.46 -10.67 15.36
C VAL A 74 -5.31 -10.88 16.62
N SER A 75 -5.88 -9.81 17.18
CA SER A 75 -6.78 -9.87 18.33
C SER A 75 -8.18 -10.44 18.00
N GLY A 76 -8.41 -10.89 16.75
CA GLY A 76 -9.68 -11.48 16.30
C GLY A 76 -10.81 -10.46 16.13
N ARG A 77 -10.49 -9.17 16.24
CA ARG A 77 -11.43 -8.06 16.01
C ARG A 77 -11.01 -7.37 14.72
N ILE A 78 -11.82 -7.49 13.67
CA ILE A 78 -11.53 -6.84 12.38
C ILE A 78 -12.04 -5.39 12.48
N ASP A 79 -11.34 -4.55 13.23
CA ASP A 79 -11.63 -3.11 13.26
C ASP A 79 -10.85 -2.41 12.15
N LEU A 80 -11.55 -2.17 11.04
CA LEU A 80 -11.06 -1.46 9.85
C LEU A 80 -11.38 0.05 9.90
N SER A 81 -11.80 0.59 11.06
CA SER A 81 -12.25 1.98 11.21
C SER A 81 -11.24 3.02 10.71
N LEU A 82 -9.93 2.78 10.89
CA LEU A 82 -8.86 3.64 10.36
C LEU A 82 -8.91 3.73 8.82
N GLY A 83 -9.29 2.64 8.14
CA GLY A 83 -9.40 2.60 6.68
C GLY A 83 -10.60 3.39 6.16
N SER A 84 -11.76 3.25 6.82
CA SER A 84 -12.95 4.04 6.47
C SER A 84 -12.76 5.53 6.78
N LEU A 85 -12.08 5.86 7.88
CA LEU A 85 -11.81 7.25 8.27
C LEU A 85 -10.90 7.95 7.25
N VAL A 86 -9.79 7.31 6.86
CA VAL A 86 -8.86 7.86 5.86
C VAL A 86 -9.55 7.96 4.48
N GLY A 87 -10.37 6.98 4.11
CA GLY A 87 -11.14 6.99 2.87
C GLY A 87 -12.17 8.12 2.83
N LEU A 88 -12.96 8.30 3.89
CA LEU A 88 -13.96 9.36 4.01
C LEU A 88 -13.31 10.74 3.99
N THR A 89 -12.35 10.98 4.87
CA THR A 89 -11.69 12.29 5.00
C THR A 89 -10.91 12.65 3.75
N GLY A 90 -10.22 11.68 3.12
CA GLY A 90 -9.51 11.88 1.86
C GLY A 90 -10.45 12.15 0.67
N GLY A 91 -11.55 11.39 0.56
CA GLY A 91 -12.56 11.60 -0.48
C GLY A 91 -13.27 12.95 -0.33
N ALA A 92 -13.66 13.32 0.89
CA ALA A 92 -14.25 14.61 1.18
C ALA A 92 -13.29 15.76 0.91
N ALA A 93 -12.01 15.63 1.28
CA ALA A 93 -10.97 16.62 0.97
C ALA A 93 -10.79 16.79 -0.55
N ALA A 94 -10.79 15.70 -1.30
CA ALA A 94 -10.67 15.72 -2.75
C ALA A 94 -11.86 16.43 -3.42
N ILE A 95 -13.09 16.13 -2.98
CA ILE A 95 -14.31 16.82 -3.47
C ILE A 95 -14.28 18.30 -3.10
N ALA A 96 -13.92 18.62 -1.85
CA ALA A 96 -13.82 19.99 -1.36
C ALA A 96 -12.81 20.83 -2.16
N PHE A 97 -11.68 20.22 -2.51
CA PHE A 97 -10.64 20.86 -3.31
C PHE A 97 -11.00 20.96 -4.79
N ALA A 98 -11.44 19.85 -5.41
CA ALA A 98 -11.58 19.74 -6.85
C ALA A 98 -12.94 20.21 -7.39
N TRP A 99 -14.02 20.00 -6.64
CA TRP A 99 -15.38 20.30 -7.12
C TRP A 99 -15.94 21.55 -6.46
N LEU A 100 -15.72 21.71 -5.16
CA LEU A 100 -16.20 22.87 -4.41
C LEU A 100 -15.23 24.07 -4.46
N HIS A 101 -14.03 23.89 -5.02
CA HIS A 101 -13.02 24.94 -5.18
C HIS A 101 -12.69 25.70 -3.89
N LEU A 102 -12.81 25.04 -2.72
CA LEU A 102 -12.63 25.66 -1.40
C LEU A 102 -11.16 25.97 -1.07
N GLY A 103 -10.24 25.70 -2.00
CA GLY A 103 -8.80 25.84 -1.80
C GLY A 103 -8.24 24.85 -0.77
N ALA A 104 -6.92 24.87 -0.57
CA ALA A 104 -6.24 23.93 0.33
C ALA A 104 -6.74 24.07 1.78
N PHE A 105 -6.89 25.29 2.28
CA PHE A 105 -7.35 25.53 3.66
C PHE A 105 -8.79 25.07 3.88
N GLY A 106 -9.68 25.29 2.91
CA GLY A 106 -11.06 24.80 3.00
C GLY A 106 -11.15 23.28 2.96
N ALA A 107 -10.37 22.63 2.09
CA ALA A 107 -10.30 21.17 2.04
C ALA A 107 -9.74 20.56 3.33
N ILE A 108 -8.71 21.17 3.93
CA ILE A 108 -8.18 20.78 5.24
C ILE A 108 -9.24 20.97 6.33
N GLY A 109 -9.97 22.09 6.33
CA GLY A 109 -11.05 22.34 7.29
C GLY A 109 -12.16 21.29 7.23
N VAL A 110 -12.58 20.89 6.02
CA VAL A 110 -13.56 19.81 5.83
C VAL A 110 -13.02 18.46 6.31
N ALA A 111 -11.77 18.13 5.98
CA ALA A 111 -11.15 16.87 6.41
C ALA A 111 -11.04 16.77 7.94
N LEU A 112 -10.69 17.88 8.60
CA LEU A 112 -10.62 17.94 10.07
C LEU A 112 -12.01 17.85 10.71
N ALA A 113 -13.01 18.54 10.16
CA ALA A 113 -14.37 18.50 10.69
C ALA A 113 -15.02 17.10 10.58
N LEU A 114 -14.65 16.32 9.57
CA LEU A 114 -15.15 14.96 9.36
C LEU A 114 -14.30 13.88 10.04
N GLY A 115 -13.02 14.19 10.31
CA GLY A 115 -12.03 13.23 10.80
C GLY A 115 -11.77 13.26 12.30
N LEU A 116 -12.24 14.30 12.99
CA LEU A 116 -12.09 14.50 14.44
C LEU A 116 -13.34 14.05 15.22
#